data_AF-A0A6F8YJC6-F1
#
_entry.id   AF-A0A6F8YJC6-F1
#
_cell.length_a   1.000
_cell.length_b   1.000
_cell.length_c   1.000
_cell.angle_alpha   90.00
_cell.angle_beta   90.00
_cell.angle_gamma   90.00
#
_symmetry.space_group_name_H-M   'P 1'
#
loop_
_entity.id
_entity.type
_entity.pdbx_description
1 polymer ?
#
loop_
_entity_poly.entity_id
_entity_poly.type
_entity_poly.pdbx_seq_one_letter_code
_entity_poly.pdbx_strand_id
1 'polypeptide(L)'
;MAELGTRTLPGSYDLAHLRSFHREIFGDLYYFAEVNAIHPFREGNGRTQRAFFRQFSREAGWPIDWSDLDPDADEAASMASLRGDNGPLLRLLDGLVAR
;
A
#
# COMPACT_ATOMS: atom_id res chain seq x y z
N MET A 1 10.91 22.36 15.75
CA MET A 1 9.47 22.05 15.77
C MET A 1 9.05 21.89 14.32
N ALA A 2 8.84 20.66 13.84
CA ALA A 2 8.35 20.44 12.49
C ALA A 2 6.90 20.97 12.41
N GLU A 3 6.65 21.90 11.49
CA GLU A 3 5.29 22.35 11.20
C GLU A 3 4.49 21.16 10.69
N LEU A 4 3.35 20.88 11.33
CA LEU A 4 2.33 19.99 10.79
C LEU A 4 1.76 20.69 9.56
N GLY A 5 2.32 20.38 8.38
CA GLY A 5 1.76 20.81 7.11
C GLY A 5 0.33 20.29 7.02
N THR A 6 -0.65 21.19 7.08
CA THR A 6 -2.07 20.87 6.98
C THR A 6 -2.40 20.51 5.54
N ARG A 7 -2.08 19.27 5.16
CA ARG A 7 -2.57 18.67 3.93
C ARG A 7 -4.04 18.32 4.14
N THR A 8 -4.92 19.22 3.74
CA THR A 8 -6.36 18.97 3.72
C THR A 8 -6.69 18.11 2.50
N LEU A 9 -7.50 17.07 2.69
CA LEU A 9 -8.19 16.41 1.59
C LEU A 9 -9.48 17.21 1.35
N PRO A 10 -9.62 17.92 0.21
CA PRO A 10 -10.86 18.59 -0.13
C PRO A 10 -11.93 17.54 -0.48
N GLY A 11 -13.17 17.75 -0.04
CA GLY A 11 -14.28 16.86 -0.37
C GLY A 11 -15.60 17.26 0.28
N SER A 12 -16.69 16.61 -0.16
CA SER A 12 -18.09 16.87 0.21
C SER A 12 -18.48 16.47 1.63
N TYR A 13 -17.55 15.91 2.42
CA TYR A 13 -17.80 15.34 3.75
C TYR A 13 -18.88 14.23 3.76
N ASP A 14 -19.07 13.58 2.61
CA ASP A 14 -19.91 12.40 2.49
C ASP A 14 -19.12 11.12 2.78
N LEU A 15 -19.77 9.97 2.61
CA LEU A 15 -19.16 8.67 2.81
C LEU A 15 -17.93 8.44 1.90
N ALA A 16 -17.92 8.99 0.68
CA ALA A 16 -16.77 8.87 -0.21
C ALA A 16 -15.59 9.69 0.30
N HIS A 17 -15.85 10.90 0.79
CA HIS A 17 -14.81 11.74 1.41
C HIS A 17 -14.24 11.09 2.68
N LEU A 18 -15.10 10.53 3.54
CA LEU A 18 -14.66 9.83 4.75
C LEU A 18 -13.78 8.62 4.42
N ARG A 19 -14.12 7.86 3.37
CA ARG A 19 -13.30 6.73 2.89
C ARG A 19 -11.94 7.18 2.35
N SER A 20 -11.87 8.27 1.58
CA SER A 20 -10.59 8.84 1.13
C SER A 20 -9.73 9.32 2.31
N PHE A 21 -10.35 9.93 3.32
CA PHE A 21 -9.65 10.36 4.53
C PHE A 21 -9.10 9.17 5.33
N HIS A 22 -9.90 8.12 5.50
CA HIS A 22 -9.43 6.86 6.09
C HIS A 22 -8.30 6.20 5.28
N ARG A 23 -8.35 6.29 3.95
CA ARG A 23 -7.26 5.79 3.09
C ARG A 23 -5.97 6.57 3.30
N GLU A 24 -6.03 7.89 3.44
CA GLU A 24 -4.83 8.69 3.67
C GLU A 24 -4.22 8.46 5.07
N ILE A 25 -5.06 8.21 6.09
CA ILE A 25 -4.57 7.98 7.47
C ILE A 25 -4.15 6.54 7.70
N PHE A 26 -4.93 5.57 7.23
CA PHE A 26 -4.80 4.16 7.57
C PHE A 26 -4.46 3.27 6.38
N GLY A 27 -4.54 3.79 5.16
CA GLY A 27 -4.14 3.08 3.95
C GLY A 27 -2.63 3.13 3.72
N ASP A 28 -1.83 3.44 4.75
CA ASP A 28 -0.41 3.65 4.59
C ASP A 28 0.28 2.35 4.17
N LEU A 29 0.54 2.28 2.87
CA LEU A 29 1.29 1.24 2.18
C LEU A 29 2.75 1.21 2.63
N TYR A 30 3.19 2.17 3.45
CA TYR A 30 4.42 2.13 4.24
C TYR A 30 4.62 0.77 4.90
N TYR A 31 3.57 0.19 5.51
CA TYR A 31 3.69 -1.12 6.15
C TYR A 31 4.01 -2.25 5.17
N PHE A 32 3.54 -2.17 3.92
CA PHE A 32 3.91 -3.16 2.91
C PHE A 32 5.40 -3.07 2.56
N ALA A 33 5.91 -1.86 2.34
CA ALA A 33 7.32 -1.61 2.04
C ALA A 33 8.24 -2.12 3.16
N GLU A 34 7.90 -1.83 4.42
CA GLU A 34 8.65 -2.28 5.59
C GLU A 34 8.65 -3.81 5.73
N VAL A 35 7.47 -4.44 5.61
CA VAL A 35 7.36 -5.90 5.67
C VAL A 35 8.10 -6.56 4.50
N ASN A 36 8.12 -5.91 3.34
CA ASN A 36 8.91 -6.35 2.20
C ASN A 36 10.40 -6.31 2.53
N ALA A 37 10.91 -5.20 3.05
CA ALA A 37 12.32 -5.03 3.40
C ALA A 37 12.81 -6.00 4.48
N ILE A 38 11.98 -6.32 5.48
CA ILE A 38 12.35 -7.20 6.60
C ILE A 38 12.63 -8.64 6.13
N HIS A 39 11.97 -9.13 5.08
CA HIS A 39 12.13 -10.51 4.58
C HIS A 39 12.18 -11.57 5.71
N PRO A 40 11.14 -11.69 6.55
CA PRO A 40 11.21 -12.42 7.83
C PRO A 40 11.36 -13.94 7.72
N PHE A 41 11.15 -14.53 6.54
CA PHE A 41 11.24 -15.97 6.31
C PHE A 41 12.41 -16.34 5.41
N ARG A 42 12.96 -17.54 5.61
CA ARG A 42 14.00 -18.11 4.73
C ARG A 42 13.52 -18.22 3.27
N GLU A 43 12.26 -18.63 3.08
CA GLU A 43 11.59 -18.71 1.79
C GLU A 43 10.09 -18.41 1.95
N GLY A 44 9.45 -17.96 0.86
CA GLY A 44 8.00 -17.77 0.82
C GLY A 44 7.48 -16.40 1.26
N ASN A 45 8.37 -15.41 1.48
CA ASN A 45 8.00 -14.04 1.87
C ASN A 45 6.86 -13.46 1.04
N GLY A 46 6.99 -13.45 -0.30
CA GLY A 46 5.96 -12.88 -1.18
C GLY A 46 4.59 -13.58 -1.08
N ARG A 47 4.56 -14.92 -0.87
CA ARG A 47 3.29 -15.65 -0.70
C ARG A 47 2.62 -15.26 0.63
N THR A 48 3.38 -15.20 1.71
CA THR A 48 2.87 -14.84 3.04
C THR A 48 2.41 -13.38 3.08
N GLN A 49 3.19 -12.46 2.51
CA GLN A 49 2.85 -11.04 2.40
C GLN A 49 1.54 -10.85 1.63
N ARG A 50 1.42 -11.42 0.42
CA ARG A 50 0.18 -11.31 -0.38
C ARG A 50 -1.02 -11.91 0.34
N ALA A 51 -0.86 -13.05 1.02
CA ALA A 51 -1.94 -13.65 1.80
C ALA A 51 -2.40 -12.73 2.94
N PHE A 52 -1.45 -12.16 3.69
CA PHE A 52 -1.73 -11.23 4.79
C PHE A 52 -2.42 -9.95 4.29
N PHE A 53 -1.82 -9.26 3.31
CA PHE A 53 -2.35 -8.00 2.80
C PHE A 53 -3.67 -8.18 2.03
N ARG A 54 -3.92 -9.36 1.44
CA ARG A 54 -5.26 -9.69 0.90
C ARG A 54 -6.33 -9.73 1.98
N GLN A 55 -6.04 -10.27 3.16
CA GLN A 55 -6.99 -10.30 4.28
C GLN A 55 -7.16 -8.91 4.90
N PHE A 56 -6.05 -8.25 5.21
CA PHE A 56 -6.02 -6.92 5.80
C PHE A 56 -6.77 -5.88 4.96
N SER A 57 -6.47 -5.81 3.66
CA SER A 57 -7.10 -4.84 2.74
C SER A 57 -8.60 -5.07 2.58
N ARG A 58 -9.06 -6.34 2.61
CA ARG A 58 -10.48 -6.69 2.60
C ARG A 58 -11.20 -6.21 3.86
N GLU A 59 -10.63 -6.47 5.03
CA GLU A 59 -11.21 -6.05 6.32
C GLU A 59 -11.22 -4.52 6.47
N ALA A 60 -10.21 -3.85 5.94
CA ALA A 60 -10.10 -2.40 5.97
C ALA A 60 -10.96 -1.68 4.90
N GLY A 61 -11.67 -2.44 4.04
CA GLY A 61 -12.64 -1.92 3.07
C GLY A 61 -12.05 -1.44 1.74
N TRP A 62 -10.82 -1.85 1.41
CA TRP A 62 -10.12 -1.51 0.17
C TRP A 62 -9.44 -2.75 -0.43
N PRO A 63 -10.21 -3.76 -0.87
CA PRO A 63 -9.65 -5.04 -1.29
C PRO A 63 -8.64 -4.89 -2.43
N ILE A 64 -7.46 -5.50 -2.27
CA ILE A 64 -6.43 -5.58 -3.30
C ILE A 64 -6.64 -6.84 -4.15
N ASP A 65 -6.67 -6.67 -5.47
CA ASP A 65 -6.60 -7.76 -6.45
C ASP A 65 -5.15 -8.00 -6.88
N TRP A 66 -4.58 -9.11 -6.41
CA TRP A 66 -3.21 -9.49 -6.72
C TRP A 66 -3.06 -10.24 -8.06
N SER A 67 -4.16 -10.53 -8.76
CA SER A 67 -4.11 -11.29 -10.02
C SER A 67 -3.52 -10.51 -11.18
N ASP A 68 -3.63 -9.18 -11.13
CA ASP A 68 -3.09 -8.25 -12.14
C ASP A 68 -1.68 -7.74 -11.80
N LEU A 69 -1.02 -8.32 -10.79
CA LEU A 69 0.33 -7.92 -10.41
C LEU A 69 1.35 -8.43 -11.44
N ASP A 70 1.96 -7.49 -12.16
CA ASP A 70 3.10 -7.74 -13.02
C ASP A 70 4.35 -8.06 -12.17
N PRO A 71 4.96 -9.26 -12.31
CA PRO A 71 6.13 -9.66 -11.53
C PRO A 71 7.36 -8.76 -11.75
N ASP A 72 7.59 -8.30 -12.97
CA ASP A 72 8.76 -7.47 -13.31
C ASP A 72 8.58 -6.07 -12.71
N ALA A 73 7.35 -5.55 -12.73
CA ALA A 73 7.02 -4.28 -12.08
C ALA A 73 7.13 -4.37 -10.56
N ASP A 74 6.71 -5.48 -9.94
CA ASP A 74 6.83 -5.73 -8.49
C ASP A 74 8.29 -5.79 -8.05
N GLU A 75 9.13 -6.49 -8.80
CA GLU A 75 10.58 -6.58 -8.52
C GLU A 75 11.25 -5.20 -8.64
N ALA A 76 10.98 -4.47 -9.73
CA ALA A 76 11.54 -3.14 -9.94
C ALA A 76 11.10 -2.14 -8.84
N ALA A 77 9.82 -2.20 -8.45
CA ALA A 77 9.26 -1.36 -7.41
C ALA A 77 9.83 -1.71 -6.02
N SER A 78 9.99 -2.99 -5.72
CA SER A 78 10.61 -3.47 -4.49
C SER A 78 12.07 -3.01 -4.37
N MET A 79 12.84 -3.08 -5.47
CA MET A 79 14.22 -2.61 -5.52
C MET A 79 14.33 -1.09 -5.35
N ALA A 80 13.38 -0.32 -5.89
CA ALA A 80 13.31 1.12 -5.66
C ALA A 80 13.02 1.46 -4.19
N SER A 81 12.07 0.73 -3.59
CA SER A 81 11.70 0.89 -2.17
C SER A 81 12.88 0.61 -1.23
N LEU A 82 13.66 -0.45 -1.48
CA LEU A 82 14.89 -0.74 -0.73
C LEU A 82 15.96 0.36 -0.84
N ARG A 83 15.90 1.18 -1.89
CA ARG A 83 16.79 2.35 -2.10
C ARG A 83 16.20 3.65 -1.54
N GLY A 84 15.05 3.58 -0.88
CA GLY A 84 14.37 4.72 -0.26
C GLY A 84 13.34 5.41 -1.15
N ASP A 85 13.07 4.91 -2.36
CA ASP A 85 12.01 5.43 -3.23
C ASP A 85 10.79 4.51 -3.23
N ASN A 86 9.82 4.83 -2.38
CA ASN A 86 8.55 4.10 -2.31
C ASN A 86 7.57 4.48 -3.44
N GLY A 87 7.85 5.51 -4.24
CA GLY A 87 6.91 6.03 -5.25
C GLY A 87 6.45 4.99 -6.29
N PRO A 88 7.34 4.17 -6.86
CA PRO A 88 6.96 3.08 -7.76
C PRO A 88 6.06 2.04 -7.09
N LEU A 89 6.38 1.63 -5.87
CA LEU A 89 5.64 0.62 -5.11
C LEU A 89 4.23 1.12 -4.74
N LEU A 90 4.11 2.38 -4.35
CA LEU A 90 2.82 3.03 -4.09
C LEU A 90 1.92 3.04 -5.34
N ARG A 91 2.47 3.41 -6.50
CA ARG A 91 1.72 3.43 -7.77
C ARG A 91 1.28 2.04 -8.20
N LEU A 92 2.15 1.04 -8.03
CA LEU A 92 1.82 -0.34 -8.33
C LEU A 92 0.64 -0.82 -7.48
N LEU A 93 0.73 -0.65 -6.16
CA LEU A 93 -0.30 -1.10 -5.22
C LEU A 93 -1.63 -0.35 -5.38
N ASP A 94 -1.61 0.96 -5.65
CA ASP A 94 -2.84 1.73 -5.92
C ASP A 94 -3.58 1.22 -7.16
N GLY A 95 -2.84 0.78 -8.18
CA GLY A 95 -3.40 0.14 -9.37
C GLY A 95 -4.11 -1.19 -9.10
N LEU A 96 -3.76 -1.88 -8.01
CA LEU A 96 -4.36 -3.16 -7.62
C LEU A 96 -5.56 -3.02 -6.69
N VAL A 97 -5.85 -1.82 -6.16
CA VAL A 97 -7.01 -1.62 -5.28
C VAL A 97 -8.28 -1.67 -6.14
N ALA A 98 -9.14 -2.65 -5.86
CA ALA A 98 -10.43 -2.77 -6.54
C ALA A 98 -11.30 -1.54 -6.23
N ARG A 99 -11.84 -0.92 -7.29
CA ARG A 99 -12.71 0.26 -7.23
C ARG A 99 -14.18 -0.11 -7.22
#